data_AF-A0A917U2F1-F1
#
_entry.id   AF-A0A917U2F1-F1
#
_cell.length_a   1.000
_cell.length_b   1.000
_cell.length_c   1.000
_cell.angle_alpha   90.00
_cell.angle_beta   90.00
_cell.angle_gamma   90.00
#
_symmetry.space_group_name_H-M   'P 1'
#
loop_
_entity.id
_entity.type
_entity.pdbx_description
1 polymer ?
#
loop_
_entity_poly.entity_id
_entity_poly.type
_entity_poly.pdbx_seq_one_letter_code
_entity_poly.pdbx_strand_id
1 'polypeptide(L)'
;MIALVNKIDVLESVAQAALFEAGYGAIKSPIKLRAVLQEAGLWSAADVQEYDRALALRNRFVHGDSTNGSEDPAKAIAFIDMQLAKLRIPSLSGPRLYAESAGIALERAVERLRETKVSVTADTSPRDIGFDFRLSGGGEEVFVDVRFADDVITSIQTRLLLSRFRSRNAQPSSVLVISNQGLTEGAYRDVRSSGVTWVQWVSPADDDAIAAAIRDIVGLAPETVTFTRAAADVWPQTDVTVEDGTPNLYVVLRNHGTATARNVRFSMTLGSGPFGTWSVLRSGRPDDPDVVELPAHSEARFRVISVSGIASRVICTVSWSDELGDHQNTATLRYEP
;
A
#
# COMPACT_ATOMS: atom_id res chain seq x y z
N MET A 1 14.89 18.52 18.08
CA MET A 1 15.89 18.24 17.02
C MET A 1 15.70 16.87 16.37
N ILE A 2 15.74 15.74 17.09
CA ILE A 2 15.47 14.41 16.51
C ILE A 2 14.15 14.38 15.71
N ALA A 3 13.07 14.95 16.28
CA ALA A 3 11.78 15.07 15.59
C ALA A 3 11.85 15.87 14.28
N LEU A 4 12.74 16.86 14.17
CA LEU A 4 12.93 17.65 12.94
C LEU A 4 13.65 16.84 11.86
N VAL A 5 14.69 16.07 12.24
CA VAL A 5 15.40 15.17 11.32
C VAL A 5 14.41 14.20 10.68
N ASN A 6 13.65 13.48 11.51
CA ASN A 6 12.68 12.49 11.04
C ASN A 6 11.62 13.13 10.13
N LYS A 7 11.12 14.32 10.48
CA LYS A 7 10.09 14.99 9.68
C LYS A 7 10.61 15.45 8.31
N ILE A 8 11.87 15.90 8.23
CA ILE A 8 12.48 16.26 6.95
C ILE A 8 12.64 15.02 6.06
N ASP A 9 13.10 13.90 6.62
CA ASP A 9 13.28 12.66 5.85
C ASP A 9 11.93 12.11 5.34
N VAL A 10 10.86 12.24 6.15
CA VAL A 10 9.48 11.94 5.73
C VAL A 10 9.01 12.88 4.63
N LEU A 11 9.25 14.19 4.75
CA LEU A 11 8.90 15.16 3.70
C LEU A 11 9.62 14.85 2.39
N GLU A 12 10.92 14.54 2.45
CA GLU A 12 11.72 14.17 1.28
C GLU A 12 11.14 12.93 0.58
N SER A 13 10.74 11.92 1.36
CA SER A 13 10.14 10.70 0.84
C SER A 13 8.77 10.94 0.19
N VAL A 14 7.91 11.72 0.84
CA VAL A 14 6.57 12.07 0.32
C VAL A 14 6.68 12.92 -0.95
N ALA A 15 7.57 13.91 -0.95
CA ALA A 15 7.83 14.73 -2.13
C ALA A 15 8.39 13.91 -3.29
N GLN A 16 9.26 12.94 -3.02
CA GLN A 16 9.79 12.03 -4.02
C GLN A 16 8.70 11.16 -4.65
N ALA A 17 7.76 10.64 -3.85
CA ALA A 17 6.62 9.89 -4.36
C ALA A 17 5.72 10.76 -5.25
N ALA A 18 5.36 11.96 -4.79
CA ALA A 18 4.53 12.89 -5.58
C ALA A 18 5.18 13.27 -6.93
N LEU A 19 6.50 13.49 -6.94
CA LEU A 19 7.23 13.80 -8.18
C LEU A 19 7.37 12.59 -9.10
N PHE A 20 7.50 11.39 -8.56
CA PHE A 20 7.53 10.16 -9.35
C PHE A 20 6.19 9.92 -10.06
N GLU A 21 5.06 10.10 -9.36
CA GLU A 21 3.71 10.05 -9.95
C GLU A 21 3.53 11.10 -11.05
N ALA A 22 4.12 12.29 -10.87
CA ALA A 22 4.13 13.34 -11.87
C ALA A 22 5.14 13.13 -13.02
N GLY A 23 5.87 12.00 -13.04
CA GLY A 23 6.77 11.60 -14.13
C GLY A 23 8.21 12.11 -14.04
N TYR A 24 8.62 12.71 -12.91
CA TYR A 24 9.96 13.31 -12.76
C TYR A 24 11.07 12.31 -12.39
N GLY A 25 10.75 11.02 -12.22
CA GLY A 25 11.73 9.98 -11.86
C GLY A 25 12.33 10.13 -10.46
N ALA A 26 13.31 9.28 -10.14
CA ALA A 26 13.92 9.24 -8.80
C ALA A 26 14.96 10.35 -8.58
N ILE A 27 14.79 11.19 -7.55
CA ILE A 27 15.65 12.32 -7.20
C ILE A 27 16.33 12.08 -5.85
N LYS A 28 17.61 11.68 -5.88
CA LYS A 28 18.37 11.32 -4.67
C LYS A 28 18.97 12.49 -3.88
N SER A 29 18.82 13.72 -4.37
CA SER A 29 19.49 14.90 -3.78
C SER A 29 18.44 15.87 -3.24
N PRO A 30 18.48 16.24 -1.95
CA PRO A 30 17.57 17.23 -1.37
C PRO A 30 17.56 18.57 -2.13
N ILE A 31 18.73 18.98 -2.64
CA ILE A 31 18.89 20.21 -3.43
C ILE A 31 18.20 20.09 -4.80
N LYS A 32 18.24 18.92 -5.43
CA LYS A 32 17.51 18.69 -6.67
C LYS A 32 16.01 18.54 -6.41
N LEU A 33 15.64 17.88 -5.32
CA LEU A 33 14.25 17.64 -4.93
C LEU A 33 13.49 18.97 -4.81
N ARG A 34 14.04 19.93 -4.04
CA ARG A 34 13.44 21.27 -3.89
C ARG A 34 13.31 22.02 -5.22
N ALA A 35 14.30 21.90 -6.12
CA ALA A 35 14.28 22.60 -7.41
C ALA A 35 13.17 22.06 -8.30
N VAL A 36 13.00 20.73 -8.32
CA VAL A 36 11.95 20.07 -9.10
C VAL A 36 10.57 20.34 -8.49
N LEU A 37 10.42 20.37 -7.16
CA LEU A 37 9.16 20.77 -6.52
C LEU A 37 8.76 22.20 -6.87
N GLN A 38 9.74 23.11 -7.00
CA GLN A 38 9.49 24.48 -7.42
C GLN A 38 9.13 24.57 -8.91
N GLU A 39 9.85 23.84 -9.77
CA GLU A 39 9.57 23.77 -11.21
C GLU A 39 8.18 23.17 -11.50
N ALA A 40 7.78 22.16 -10.73
CA ALA A 40 6.45 21.55 -10.78
C ALA A 40 5.33 22.45 -10.21
N GLY A 41 5.65 23.65 -9.70
CA GLY A 41 4.69 24.59 -9.11
C GLY A 41 4.11 24.14 -7.77
N LEU A 42 4.65 23.07 -7.16
CA LEU A 42 4.21 22.56 -5.87
C LEU A 42 4.74 23.42 -4.72
N TRP A 43 5.94 23.98 -4.88
CA TRP A 43 6.57 24.87 -3.92
C TRP A 43 6.77 26.28 -4.47
N SER A 44 6.43 27.28 -3.65
CA SER A 44 6.79 28.67 -3.91
C SER A 44 8.27 28.93 -3.57
N ALA A 45 8.80 30.07 -4.00
CA ALA A 45 10.14 30.51 -3.60
C ALA A 45 10.29 30.64 -2.07
N ALA A 46 9.21 31.00 -1.37
CA ALA A 46 9.19 31.07 0.09
C ALA A 46 9.26 29.67 0.72
N ASP A 47 8.57 28.67 0.16
CA ASP A 47 8.63 27.29 0.65
C ASP A 47 10.05 26.72 0.50
N VAL A 48 10.73 27.01 -0.62
CA VAL A 48 12.13 26.62 -0.83
C VAL A 48 13.04 27.24 0.23
N GLN A 49 12.85 28.52 0.55
CA GLN A 49 13.64 29.21 1.56
C GLN A 49 13.45 28.61 2.97
N GLU A 50 12.21 28.30 3.36
CA GLU A 50 11.93 27.67 4.67
C GLU A 50 12.44 26.23 4.74
N TYR A 51 12.35 25.47 3.64
CA TYR A 51 12.94 24.14 3.56
C TYR A 51 14.48 24.19 3.68
N ASP A 52 15.15 25.13 3.04
CA ASP A 52 16.60 25.33 3.18
C ASP A 52 17.00 25.63 4.63
N ARG A 53 16.21 26.44 5.35
CA ARG A 53 16.43 26.71 6.78
C ARG A 53 16.27 25.44 7.62
N ALA A 54 15.22 24.65 7.36
CA ALA A 54 15.01 23.37 8.03
C ALA A 54 16.17 22.40 7.76
N LEU A 55 16.66 22.34 6.52
CA LEU A 55 17.79 21.51 6.11
C LEU A 55 19.09 21.95 6.79
N ALA A 56 19.33 23.26 6.89
CA ALA A 56 20.47 23.82 7.60
C ALA A 56 20.44 23.52 9.11
N LEU A 57 19.26 23.54 9.73
CA LEU A 57 19.06 23.10 11.11
C LEU A 57 19.34 21.60 11.29
N ARG A 58 18.86 20.75 10.36
CA ARG A 58 19.14 19.31 10.34
C ARG A 58 20.63 19.04 10.26
N ASN A 59 21.31 19.65 9.29
CA ASN A 59 22.72 19.39 9.03
C ASN A 59 23.60 19.84 10.20
N ARG A 60 23.31 21.00 10.82
CA ARG A 60 24.01 21.43 12.04
C ARG A 60 23.88 20.40 13.17
N PHE A 61 22.67 19.89 13.38
CA PHE A 61 22.42 18.88 14.41
C PHE A 61 23.14 17.56 14.12
N VAL A 62 23.07 17.06 12.87
CA VAL A 62 23.70 15.80 12.46
C VAL A 62 25.23 15.87 12.54
N HIS A 63 25.83 17.03 12.24
CA HIS A 63 27.27 17.22 12.26
C HIS A 63 27.82 17.77 13.59
N GLY A 64 26.97 17.94 14.60
CA GLY A 64 27.39 18.39 15.93
C GLY A 64 27.81 19.87 16.02
N ASP A 65 27.42 20.69 15.05
CA ASP A 65 27.68 22.14 15.07
C ASP A 65 26.75 22.83 16.08
N SER A 66 27.28 23.12 17.26
CA SER A 66 26.57 23.73 18.39
C SER A 66 26.47 25.26 18.32
N THR A 67 26.75 25.88 17.17
CA THR A 67 26.74 27.34 17.05
C THR A 67 25.35 27.93 17.35
N ASN A 68 25.34 28.90 18.28
CA ASN A 68 24.20 29.65 18.83
C ASN A 68 23.39 30.45 17.79
N GLY A 69 22.79 29.77 16.82
CA GLY A 69 21.80 30.39 15.93
C GLY A 69 20.43 30.41 16.63
N SER A 70 19.80 31.59 16.68
CA SER A 70 18.47 31.83 17.24
C SER A 70 17.31 31.19 16.44
N GLU A 71 17.59 30.15 15.67
CA GLU A 71 16.60 29.50 14.82
C GLU A 71 15.84 28.45 15.60
N ASP A 72 14.53 28.67 15.70
CA ASP A 72 13.60 27.86 16.49
C ASP A 72 13.22 26.57 15.75
N PRO A 73 13.62 25.38 16.24
CA PRO A 73 13.26 24.11 15.62
C PRO A 73 11.75 23.88 15.53
N ALA A 74 10.95 24.50 16.40
CA ALA A 74 9.50 24.38 16.37
C ALA A 74 8.89 25.01 15.10
N LYS A 75 9.44 26.14 14.63
CA LYS A 75 9.02 26.78 13.38
C LYS A 75 9.33 25.91 12.17
N ALA A 76 10.52 25.31 12.14
CA ALA A 76 10.90 24.38 11.09
C ALA A 76 9.95 23.16 11.08
N ILE A 77 9.67 22.56 12.24
CA ILE A 77 8.72 21.45 12.36
C ILE A 77 7.32 21.84 11.84
N ALA A 78 6.80 23.00 12.26
CA ALA A 78 5.48 23.47 11.83
C ALA A 78 5.41 23.70 10.31
N PHE A 79 6.47 24.25 9.71
CA PHE A 79 6.58 24.37 8.26
C PHE A 79 6.54 23.00 7.57
N ILE A 80 7.33 22.02 8.05
CA ILE A 80 7.36 20.68 7.47
C ILE A 80 5.98 20.00 7.57
N ASP A 81 5.29 20.13 8.71
CA ASP A 81 3.94 19.58 8.88
C ASP A 81 2.92 20.21 7.93
N MET A 82 3.01 21.53 7.69
CA MET A 82 2.20 22.20 6.70
C MET A 82 2.47 21.69 5.28
N GLN A 83 3.73 21.48 4.89
CA GLN A 83 4.06 20.93 3.57
C GLN A 83 3.59 19.49 3.41
N LEU A 84 3.75 18.66 4.44
CA LEU A 84 3.21 17.31 4.46
C LEU A 84 1.69 17.30 4.29
N ALA A 85 0.97 18.26 4.88
CA ALA A 85 -0.47 18.40 4.68
C ALA A 85 -0.83 18.85 3.25
N LYS A 86 -0.07 19.79 2.67
CA LYS A 86 -0.27 20.27 1.28
C LYS A 86 0.02 19.19 0.23
N LEU A 87 1.03 18.36 0.46
CA LEU A 87 1.35 17.23 -0.41
C LEU A 87 0.37 16.04 -0.22
N ARG A 88 -0.48 16.07 0.82
CA ARG A 88 -1.48 15.04 1.14
C ARG A 88 -2.89 15.30 0.58
N ILE A 89 -3.07 16.28 -0.31
CA ILE A 89 -4.35 16.50 -1.02
C ILE A 89 -4.53 15.36 -2.07
N PRO A 90 -5.76 14.91 -2.34
CA PRO A 90 -6.38 13.65 -1.92
C PRO A 90 -6.11 12.44 -2.85
N SER A 91 -4.92 12.30 -3.45
CA SER A 91 -4.54 11.09 -4.21
C SER A 91 -3.64 10.10 -3.46
N LEU A 92 -3.13 10.47 -2.28
CA LEU A 92 -2.05 9.75 -1.57
C LEU A 92 -2.44 9.25 -0.16
N SER A 93 -3.63 8.67 0.00
CA SER A 93 -4.12 8.09 1.26
C SER A 93 -3.67 6.64 1.55
N GLY A 94 -2.77 6.05 0.74
CA GLY A 94 -2.37 4.64 0.84
C GLY A 94 -1.42 4.25 2.00
N PRO A 95 -0.21 4.82 2.13
CA PRO A 95 0.89 4.09 2.80
C PRO A 95 0.83 4.05 4.33
N ARG A 96 0.37 5.14 4.96
CA ARG A 96 0.40 5.25 6.44
C ARG A 96 -0.77 4.50 7.09
N LEU A 97 -1.95 4.51 6.46
CA LEU A 97 -3.07 3.66 6.86
C LEU A 97 -2.72 2.18 6.66
N TYR A 98 -1.96 1.83 5.62
CA TYR A 98 -1.51 0.46 5.39
C TYR A 98 -0.49 0.02 6.45
N ALA A 99 0.54 0.81 6.77
CA ALA A 99 1.53 0.47 7.78
C ALA A 99 0.93 0.38 9.21
N GLU A 100 0.00 1.27 9.56
CA GLU A 100 -0.73 1.20 10.85
C GLU A 100 -1.68 -0.01 10.88
N SER A 101 -2.45 -0.26 9.81
CA SER A 101 -3.35 -1.42 9.73
C SER A 101 -2.57 -2.74 9.71
N ALA A 102 -1.43 -2.75 9.04
CA ALA A 102 -0.57 -3.91 8.94
C ALA A 102 0.22 -4.16 10.23
N GLY A 103 0.64 -3.13 10.94
CA GLY A 103 1.16 -3.25 12.30
C GLY A 103 0.13 -3.90 13.23
N ILE A 104 -1.14 -3.47 13.16
CA ILE A 104 -2.24 -4.04 13.94
C ILE A 104 -2.52 -5.50 13.54
N ALA A 105 -2.57 -5.82 12.24
CA ALA A 105 -2.75 -7.19 11.74
C ALA A 105 -1.62 -8.12 12.21
N LEU A 106 -0.39 -7.61 12.19
CA LEU A 106 0.79 -8.33 12.62
C LEU A 106 0.85 -8.54 14.14
N GLU A 107 0.47 -7.54 14.94
CA GLU A 107 0.31 -7.68 16.39
C GLU A 107 -0.75 -8.74 16.73
N ARG A 108 -1.87 -8.77 16.00
CA ARG A 108 -2.91 -9.80 16.16
C ARG A 108 -2.40 -11.19 15.77
N ALA A 109 -1.66 -11.29 14.66
CA ALA A 109 -1.05 -12.55 14.24
C ALA A 109 -0.03 -13.06 15.29
N VAL A 110 0.79 -12.16 15.85
CA VAL A 110 1.73 -12.48 16.94
C VAL A 110 0.99 -12.94 18.19
N GLU A 111 -0.11 -12.28 18.58
CA GLU A 111 -0.90 -12.67 19.74
C GLU A 111 -1.54 -14.05 19.54
N ARG A 112 -2.07 -14.34 18.33
CA ARG A 112 -2.55 -15.69 17.97
C ARG A 112 -1.44 -16.73 18.01
N LEU A 113 -0.21 -16.38 17.65
CA LEU A 113 0.93 -17.30 17.74
C LEU A 113 1.35 -17.59 19.18
N ARG A 114 1.22 -16.61 20.09
CA ARG A 114 1.46 -16.83 21.53
C ARG A 114 0.51 -17.86 22.13
N GLU A 115 -0.71 -17.98 21.59
CA GLU A 115 -1.65 -19.04 21.97
C GLU A 115 -1.17 -20.45 21.57
N THR A 116 -0.18 -20.57 20.66
CA THR A 116 0.26 -21.84 20.04
C THR A 116 1.56 -22.44 20.60
N LYS A 117 1.89 -22.27 21.88
CA LYS A 117 3.17 -22.72 22.52
C LYS A 117 4.44 -22.17 21.85
N VAL A 118 4.34 -21.25 20.90
CA VAL A 118 5.47 -20.54 20.29
C VAL A 118 5.81 -19.33 21.15
N SER A 119 7.06 -19.22 21.59
CA SER A 119 7.53 -18.04 22.31
C SER A 119 7.89 -16.95 21.30
N VAL A 120 7.25 -15.78 21.44
CA VAL A 120 7.50 -14.63 20.55
C VAL A 120 8.16 -13.52 21.34
N THR A 121 9.41 -13.21 20.98
CA THR A 121 10.10 -12.00 21.44
C THR A 121 10.09 -10.98 20.31
N ALA A 122 9.29 -9.93 20.46
CA ALA A 122 9.19 -8.86 19.48
C ALA A 122 10.14 -7.72 19.88
N ASP A 123 11.01 -7.29 18.97
CA ASP A 123 11.64 -5.97 19.05
C ASP A 123 10.66 -4.99 18.39
N THR A 124 9.70 -4.49 19.17
CA THR A 124 8.64 -3.61 18.69
C THR A 124 9.12 -2.17 18.49
N SER A 125 10.43 -1.90 18.58
CA SER A 125 10.99 -0.60 18.25
C SER A 125 10.59 -0.24 16.81
N PRO A 126 9.71 0.76 16.58
CA PRO A 126 9.29 1.12 15.24
C PRO A 126 10.53 1.55 14.46
N ARG A 127 10.88 0.79 13.44
CA ARG A 127 11.93 1.18 12.49
C ARG A 127 11.25 1.70 11.24
N ASP A 128 11.95 2.55 10.51
CA ASP A 128 11.38 3.36 9.41
C ASP A 128 10.51 2.60 8.40
N ILE A 129 10.62 1.27 8.26
CA ILE A 129 9.86 0.50 7.26
C ILE A 129 9.58 -0.98 7.64
N GLY A 130 9.51 -1.34 8.94
CA GLY A 130 9.26 -2.74 9.31
C GLY A 130 9.42 -3.13 10.78
N PHE A 131 9.14 -4.41 11.07
CA PHE A 131 9.20 -5.01 12.40
C PHE A 131 10.08 -6.27 12.41
N ASP A 132 10.91 -6.42 13.44
CA ASP A 132 11.75 -7.59 13.64
C ASP A 132 11.16 -8.46 14.76
N PHE A 133 10.95 -9.76 14.51
CA PHE A 133 10.53 -10.73 15.51
C PHE A 133 11.52 -11.87 15.62
N ARG A 134 11.56 -12.44 16.80
CA ARG A 134 12.28 -13.66 17.10
C ARG A 134 11.27 -14.65 17.65
N LEU A 135 11.02 -15.70 16.89
CA LEU A 135 10.15 -16.81 17.24
C LEU A 135 11.02 -17.95 17.74
N SER A 136 10.69 -18.54 18.88
CA SER A 136 11.33 -19.78 19.33
C SER A 136 10.28 -20.83 19.69
N GLY A 137 10.50 -22.04 19.20
CA GLY A 137 9.59 -23.18 19.37
C GLY A 137 10.29 -24.47 18.95
N GLY A 138 10.05 -25.56 19.66
CA GLY A 138 10.62 -26.88 19.29
C GLY A 138 12.16 -27.00 19.34
N GLY A 139 12.87 -26.04 19.95
CA GLY A 139 14.33 -25.99 19.98
C GLY A 139 14.97 -25.20 18.83
N GLU A 140 14.16 -24.65 17.92
CA GLU A 140 14.61 -23.77 16.84
C GLU A 140 14.29 -22.31 17.11
N GLU A 141 15.12 -21.42 16.56
CA GLU A 141 14.93 -19.98 16.60
C GLU A 141 14.79 -19.44 15.17
N VAL A 142 13.62 -18.88 14.87
CA VAL A 142 13.30 -18.28 13.57
C VAL A 142 13.29 -16.76 13.74
N PHE A 143 14.03 -16.07 12.88
CA PHE A 143 13.97 -14.62 12.82
C PHE A 143 13.01 -14.20 11.71
N VAL A 144 12.08 -13.31 12.02
CA VAL A 144 11.11 -12.75 11.07
C VAL A 144 11.39 -11.26 10.90
N ASP A 145 11.67 -10.83 9.68
CA ASP A 145 11.75 -9.40 9.31
C ASP A 145 10.52 -9.06 8.45
N VAL A 146 9.61 -8.25 8.98
CA VAL A 146 8.41 -7.82 8.24
C VAL A 146 8.68 -6.45 7.65
N ARG A 147 8.66 -6.36 6.32
CA ARG A 147 8.99 -5.15 5.56
C ARG A 147 7.81 -4.70 4.72
N PHE A 148 7.42 -3.45 4.93
CA PHE A 148 6.50 -2.78 4.01
C PHE A 148 7.32 -2.12 2.92
N ALA A 149 6.96 -2.36 1.67
CA ALA A 149 7.56 -1.69 0.53
C ALA A 149 6.46 -0.97 -0.26
N ASP A 150 6.80 0.20 -0.78
CA ASP A 150 5.92 0.97 -1.68
C ASP A 150 5.99 0.46 -3.13
N ASP A 151 6.96 -0.41 -3.43
CA ASP A 151 7.22 -0.94 -4.77
C ASP A 151 7.80 -2.38 -4.70
N VAL A 152 7.81 -3.07 -5.84
CA VAL A 152 8.39 -4.39 -6.04
C VAL A 152 9.83 -4.42 -5.55
N ILE A 153 10.16 -5.39 -4.71
CA ILE A 153 11.49 -5.47 -4.11
C ILE A 153 12.51 -5.99 -5.13
N THR A 154 13.56 -5.20 -5.34
CA THR A 154 14.62 -5.45 -6.31
C THR A 154 15.74 -6.32 -5.75
N SER A 155 16.49 -7.00 -6.63
CA SER A 155 17.68 -7.80 -6.26
C SER A 155 18.69 -7.03 -5.40
N ILE A 156 18.87 -5.73 -5.65
CA ILE A 156 19.80 -4.88 -4.88
C ILE A 156 19.27 -4.69 -3.45
N GLN A 157 17.98 -4.37 -3.31
CA GLN A 157 17.34 -4.23 -1.99
C GLN A 157 17.38 -5.56 -1.24
N THR A 158 17.07 -6.68 -1.89
CA THR A 158 17.19 -8.02 -1.30
C THR A 158 18.61 -8.31 -0.82
N ARG A 159 19.64 -8.07 -1.64
CA ARG A 159 21.03 -8.30 -1.21
C ARG A 159 21.45 -7.41 -0.05
N LEU A 160 21.00 -6.16 -0.01
CA LEU A 160 21.23 -5.26 1.12
C LEU A 160 20.52 -5.75 2.40
N LEU A 161 19.27 -6.21 2.28
CA LEU A 161 18.52 -6.80 3.38
C LEU A 161 19.23 -8.05 3.91
N LEU A 162 19.59 -8.98 3.02
CA LEU A 162 20.34 -10.19 3.36
C LEU A 162 21.70 -9.88 3.99
N SER A 163 22.41 -8.87 3.50
CA SER A 163 23.70 -8.45 4.06
C SER A 163 23.55 -7.86 5.47
N ARG A 164 22.56 -6.98 5.69
CA ARG A 164 22.25 -6.43 7.01
C ARG A 164 21.87 -7.54 7.98
N PHE A 165 21.08 -8.49 7.50
CA PHE A 165 20.65 -9.63 8.27
C PHE A 165 21.84 -10.50 8.73
N ARG A 166 22.70 -10.92 7.79
CA ARG A 166 23.91 -11.70 8.08
C ARG A 166 24.87 -10.99 9.05
N SER A 167 24.92 -9.65 9.01
CA SER A 167 25.76 -8.86 9.90
C SER A 167 25.24 -8.76 11.34
N ARG A 168 23.92 -8.97 11.55
CA ARG A 168 23.25 -8.76 12.84
C ARG A 168 23.01 -10.05 13.62
N ASN A 169 22.75 -11.14 12.91
CA ASN A 169 22.41 -12.41 13.52
C ASN A 169 23.52 -13.43 13.25
N ALA A 170 24.19 -13.88 14.30
CA ALA A 170 25.05 -15.05 14.24
C ALA A 170 24.16 -16.28 13.99
N GLN A 171 24.02 -16.66 12.71
CA GLN A 171 23.38 -17.89 12.22
C GLN A 171 22.00 -18.23 12.82
N PRO A 172 20.92 -17.53 12.45
CA PRO A 172 19.59 -18.09 12.64
C PRO A 172 19.40 -19.29 11.70
N SER A 173 18.66 -20.30 12.17
CA SER A 173 18.34 -21.51 11.39
C SER A 173 17.48 -21.22 10.17
N SER A 174 16.60 -20.21 10.29
CA SER A 174 15.66 -19.80 9.26
C SER A 174 15.35 -18.30 9.34
N VAL A 175 15.16 -17.67 8.19
CA VAL A 175 14.79 -16.26 8.07
C VAL A 175 13.47 -16.19 7.33
N LEU A 176 12.50 -15.47 7.88
CA LEU A 176 11.25 -15.17 7.20
C LEU A 176 11.20 -13.69 6.86
N VAL A 177 11.04 -13.35 5.59
CA VAL A 177 10.72 -11.98 5.21
C VAL A 177 9.29 -11.91 4.70
N ILE A 178 8.50 -11.02 5.30
CA ILE A 178 7.11 -10.77 4.91
C ILE A 178 7.05 -9.41 4.21
N SER A 179 6.52 -9.33 2.99
CA SER A 179 6.34 -8.05 2.31
C SER A 179 5.03 -7.91 1.59
N ASN A 180 4.45 -6.71 1.65
CA ASN A 180 3.23 -6.38 0.92
C ASN A 180 3.40 -6.30 -0.61
N GLN A 181 4.64 -6.36 -1.10
CA GLN A 181 4.95 -6.27 -2.53
C GLN A 181 5.62 -7.55 -3.04
N GLY A 182 5.49 -7.76 -4.35
CA GLY A 182 6.17 -8.86 -5.04
C GLY A 182 7.70 -8.68 -5.05
N LEU A 183 8.40 -9.76 -5.39
CA LEU A 183 9.83 -9.72 -5.70
C LEU A 183 10.03 -9.62 -7.21
N THR A 184 11.04 -8.85 -7.63
CA THR A 184 11.59 -9.01 -8.99
C THR A 184 12.18 -10.42 -9.15
N GLU A 185 12.28 -10.93 -10.37
CA GLU A 185 12.87 -12.27 -10.63
C GLU A 185 14.31 -12.38 -10.07
N GLY A 186 15.09 -11.30 -10.18
CA GLY A 186 16.43 -11.24 -9.59
C GLY A 186 16.42 -11.30 -8.06
N ALA A 187 15.50 -10.58 -7.41
CA ALA A 187 15.32 -10.65 -5.95
C ALA A 187 14.91 -12.05 -5.50
N TYR A 188 13.99 -12.68 -6.22
CA TYR A 188 13.56 -14.05 -5.94
C TYR A 188 14.73 -15.03 -5.99
N ARG A 189 15.60 -14.91 -7.00
CA ARG A 189 16.81 -15.73 -7.14
C ARG A 189 17.77 -15.52 -5.96
N ASP A 190 17.97 -14.26 -5.55
CA ASP A 190 18.82 -13.91 -4.41
C ASP A 190 18.28 -14.51 -3.10
N VAL A 191 16.98 -14.36 -2.82
CA VAL A 191 16.31 -14.97 -1.66
C VAL A 191 16.49 -16.48 -1.66
N ARG A 192 16.15 -17.16 -2.77
CA ARG A 192 16.22 -18.62 -2.87
C ARG A 192 17.65 -19.15 -2.67
N SER A 193 18.65 -18.44 -3.18
CA SER A 193 20.07 -18.80 -3.02
C SER A 193 20.61 -18.58 -1.60
N SER A 194 19.90 -17.79 -0.79
CA SER A 194 20.35 -17.35 0.53
C SER A 194 19.85 -18.23 1.68
N GLY A 195 18.97 -19.19 1.42
CA GLY A 195 18.34 -20.02 2.45
C GLY A 195 17.27 -19.28 3.27
N VAL A 196 16.83 -18.11 2.78
CA VAL A 196 15.77 -17.30 3.41
C VAL A 196 14.41 -17.71 2.85
N THR A 197 13.45 -17.93 3.75
CA THR A 197 12.03 -18.11 3.43
C THR A 197 11.41 -16.74 3.21
N TRP A 198 10.66 -16.58 2.12
CA TRP A 198 9.98 -15.34 1.78
C TRP A 198 8.49 -15.57 1.65
N VAL A 199 7.70 -14.70 2.26
CA VAL A 199 6.24 -14.70 2.18
C VAL A 199 5.80 -13.35 1.63
N GLN A 200 5.09 -13.37 0.50
CA GLN A 200 4.43 -12.19 -0.01
C GLN A 200 3.07 -12.04 0.68
N TRP A 201 2.84 -10.87 1.26
CA TRP A 201 1.63 -10.49 1.96
C TRP A 201 0.71 -9.68 1.04
N VAL A 202 -0.20 -10.37 0.37
CA VAL A 202 -1.00 -9.71 -0.70
C VAL A 202 -2.13 -8.84 -0.13
N SER A 203 -2.55 -9.02 1.14
CA SER A 203 -3.57 -8.17 1.78
C SER A 203 -3.56 -8.23 3.32
N PRO A 204 -3.63 -7.09 4.03
CA PRO A 204 -3.72 -7.01 5.49
C PRO A 204 -5.05 -7.47 6.08
N ALA A 205 -6.01 -7.89 5.25
CA ALA A 205 -7.29 -8.42 5.72
C ALA A 205 -7.25 -9.92 6.11
N ASP A 206 -6.13 -10.62 5.88
CA ASP A 206 -6.03 -12.07 6.08
C ASP A 206 -5.03 -12.43 7.20
N ASP A 207 -5.42 -12.12 8.44
CA ASP A 207 -4.66 -12.46 9.66
C ASP A 207 -4.40 -13.98 9.77
N ASP A 208 -5.31 -14.80 9.24
CA ASP A 208 -5.25 -16.27 9.29
C ASP A 208 -4.21 -16.84 8.32
N ALA A 209 -4.05 -16.26 7.12
CA ALA A 209 -2.99 -16.65 6.19
C ALA A 209 -1.58 -16.37 6.75
N ILE A 210 -1.38 -15.26 7.47
CA ILE A 210 -0.10 -14.94 8.11
C ILE A 210 0.19 -15.93 9.25
N ALA A 211 -0.78 -16.18 10.12
CA ALA A 211 -0.63 -17.12 11.22
C ALA A 211 -0.39 -18.55 10.73
N ALA A 212 -1.05 -18.97 9.64
CA ALA A 212 -0.83 -20.26 8.99
C ALA A 212 0.58 -20.35 8.38
N ALA A 213 1.03 -19.34 7.62
CA ALA A 213 2.36 -19.33 7.03
C ALA A 213 3.46 -19.39 8.10
N ILE A 214 3.31 -18.64 9.20
CA ILE A 214 4.26 -18.69 10.32
C ILE A 214 4.20 -20.05 11.02
N ARG A 215 3.02 -20.63 11.21
CA ARG A 215 2.87 -21.97 11.82
C ARG A 215 3.49 -23.07 10.96
N ASP A 216 3.34 -23.01 9.65
CA ASP A 216 3.94 -23.97 8.72
C ASP A 216 5.47 -23.88 8.77
N ILE A 217 6.02 -22.67 8.87
CA ILE A 217 7.47 -22.44 8.98
C ILE A 217 8.02 -22.91 10.34
N VAL A 218 7.26 -22.72 11.42
CA VAL A 218 7.66 -23.14 12.79
C VAL A 218 7.38 -24.64 13.02
N GLY A 219 6.61 -25.31 12.16
CA GLY A 219 6.11 -26.67 12.36
C GLY A 219 6.50 -27.72 11.32
N LEU A 220 6.99 -27.38 10.13
CA LEU A 220 7.24 -28.36 9.05
C LEU A 220 8.53 -28.07 8.25
N ALA A 221 9.16 -29.16 7.81
CA ALA A 221 10.33 -29.21 6.93
C ALA A 221 10.15 -28.34 5.66
N PRO A 222 11.24 -27.84 5.07
CA PRO A 222 11.22 -26.80 4.05
C PRO A 222 10.76 -27.33 2.68
N GLU A 223 9.47 -27.62 2.51
CA GLU A 223 8.90 -27.88 1.21
C GLU A 223 7.55 -27.15 1.02
N THR A 224 7.63 -26.10 0.18
CA THR A 224 6.54 -25.49 -0.59
C THR A 224 5.59 -24.52 0.14
N VAL A 225 6.00 -23.25 0.23
CA VAL A 225 5.04 -22.13 0.30
C VAL A 225 4.38 -22.01 -1.07
N THR A 226 3.08 -22.26 -1.15
CA THR A 226 2.32 -22.15 -2.40
C THR A 226 2.08 -20.68 -2.72
N PHE A 227 2.62 -20.22 -3.84
CA PHE A 227 2.36 -18.87 -4.36
C PHE A 227 0.92 -18.82 -4.86
N THR A 228 0.07 -18.02 -4.21
CA THR A 228 -1.20 -17.60 -4.78
C THR A 228 -0.88 -16.82 -6.04
N ARG A 229 -1.22 -17.39 -7.21
CA ARG A 229 -1.07 -16.69 -8.49
C ARG A 229 -1.81 -15.34 -8.42
N ALA A 230 -1.29 -14.34 -9.12
CA ALA A 230 -1.94 -13.04 -9.21
C ALA A 230 -3.41 -13.23 -9.62
N ALA A 231 -4.31 -12.70 -8.81
CA ALA A 231 -5.76 -12.78 -9.02
C ALA A 231 -6.30 -11.37 -9.21
N ALA A 232 -7.25 -11.20 -10.11
CA ALA A 232 -8.03 -9.97 -10.18
C ALA A 232 -9.16 -10.05 -9.14
N ASP A 233 -9.55 -8.91 -8.59
CA ASP A 233 -10.61 -8.83 -7.58
C ASP A 233 -11.47 -7.60 -7.85
N VAL A 234 -12.52 -7.79 -8.66
CA VAL A 234 -13.34 -6.68 -9.15
C VAL A 234 -14.54 -6.48 -8.25
N TRP A 235 -14.68 -5.28 -7.70
CA TRP A 235 -15.82 -4.90 -6.85
C TRP A 235 -16.59 -3.71 -7.45
N PRO A 236 -17.94 -3.79 -7.49
CA PRO A 236 -18.75 -2.66 -7.86
C PRO A 236 -18.97 -1.73 -6.66
N GLN A 237 -18.92 -0.42 -6.90
CA GLN A 237 -19.21 0.64 -5.92
C GLN A 237 -19.99 1.78 -6.59
N THR A 238 -20.50 2.70 -5.79
CA THR A 238 -21.15 3.94 -6.26
C THR A 238 -20.24 5.13 -6.02
N ASP A 239 -20.22 6.05 -6.97
CA ASP A 239 -19.52 7.33 -6.83
C ASP A 239 -20.43 8.47 -7.32
N VAL A 240 -20.29 9.65 -6.73
CA VAL A 240 -21.04 10.86 -7.11
C VAL A 240 -20.05 11.97 -7.41
N THR A 241 -20.06 12.45 -8.65
CA THR A 241 -19.27 13.63 -9.03
C THR A 241 -20.19 14.82 -9.27
N VAL A 242 -19.69 16.04 -9.04
CA VAL A 242 -20.44 17.26 -9.33
C VAL A 242 -19.80 17.92 -10.56
N GLU A 243 -20.52 17.91 -11.68
CA GLU A 243 -20.10 18.58 -12.93
C GLU A 243 -21.07 19.72 -13.20
N ASP A 244 -20.55 20.94 -13.37
CA ASP A 244 -21.36 22.16 -13.58
C ASP A 244 -22.46 22.37 -12.53
N GLY A 245 -22.18 22.00 -11.28
CA GLY A 245 -23.14 22.09 -10.17
C GLY A 245 -24.23 21.01 -10.16
N THR A 246 -24.18 20.06 -11.10
CA THR A 246 -25.14 18.95 -11.19
C THR A 246 -24.50 17.66 -10.66
N PRO A 247 -25.12 16.97 -9.67
CA PRO A 247 -24.64 15.69 -9.21
C PRO A 247 -24.86 14.60 -10.27
N ASN A 248 -23.81 13.87 -10.59
CA ASN A 248 -23.80 12.73 -11.51
C ASN A 248 -23.46 11.46 -10.73
N LEU A 249 -24.36 10.49 -10.77
CA LEU A 249 -24.17 9.19 -10.14
C LEU A 249 -23.47 8.24 -11.12
N TYR A 250 -22.48 7.50 -10.62
CA TYR A 250 -21.72 6.50 -11.36
C TYR A 250 -21.76 5.15 -10.64
N VAL A 251 -21.82 4.08 -11.44
CA VAL A 251 -21.37 2.75 -11.02
C VAL A 251 -19.89 2.65 -11.37
N VAL A 252 -19.06 2.36 -10.40
CA VAL A 252 -17.61 2.23 -10.57
C VAL A 252 -17.23 0.78 -10.33
N LEU A 253 -16.56 0.16 -11.29
CA LEU A 253 -15.96 -1.16 -11.12
C LEU A 253 -14.48 -0.94 -10.81
N ARG A 254 -14.02 -1.39 -9.64
CA ARG A 254 -12.63 -1.24 -9.21
C ARG A 254 -11.98 -2.61 -9.07
N ASN A 255 -10.83 -2.79 -9.69
CA ASN A 255 -10.03 -4.00 -9.54
C ASN A 255 -9.04 -3.82 -8.39
N HIS A 256 -9.30 -4.46 -7.26
CA HIS A 256 -8.43 -4.47 -6.09
C HIS A 256 -7.31 -5.50 -6.18
N GLY A 257 -7.42 -6.45 -7.11
CA GLY A 257 -6.47 -7.52 -7.32
C GLY A 257 -5.18 -7.07 -8.02
N THR A 258 -4.21 -7.97 -8.04
CA THR A 258 -2.87 -7.77 -8.61
C THR A 258 -2.76 -8.25 -10.05
N ALA A 259 -3.79 -8.93 -10.59
CA ALA A 259 -3.89 -9.29 -12.00
C ALA A 259 -4.87 -8.41 -12.76
N THR A 260 -4.76 -8.43 -14.10
CA THR A 260 -5.72 -7.77 -14.99
C THR A 260 -6.99 -8.61 -15.11
N ALA A 261 -8.15 -8.01 -14.85
CA ALA A 261 -9.44 -8.63 -15.15
C ALA A 261 -9.80 -8.46 -16.62
N ARG A 262 -10.29 -9.51 -17.27
CA ARG A 262 -10.69 -9.53 -18.68
C ARG A 262 -12.18 -9.82 -18.80
N ASN A 263 -12.79 -9.30 -19.87
CA ASN A 263 -14.21 -9.51 -20.17
C ASN A 263 -15.13 -9.14 -19.01
N VAL A 264 -14.84 -8.03 -18.33
CA VAL A 264 -15.60 -7.59 -17.16
C VAL A 264 -17.01 -7.20 -17.61
N ARG A 265 -18.00 -7.80 -16.98
CA ARG A 265 -19.42 -7.57 -17.19
C ARG A 265 -20.06 -7.27 -15.86
N PHE A 266 -21.02 -6.37 -15.83
CA PHE A 266 -21.86 -6.20 -14.66
C PHE A 266 -23.33 -6.21 -15.05
N SER A 267 -24.15 -6.73 -14.15
CA SER A 267 -25.61 -6.67 -14.24
C SER A 267 -26.15 -6.08 -12.95
N MET A 268 -27.28 -5.40 -13.05
CA MET A 268 -27.97 -4.83 -11.90
C MET A 268 -29.37 -5.41 -11.84
N THR A 269 -29.74 -5.88 -10.65
CA THR A 269 -31.09 -6.33 -10.36
C THR A 269 -31.67 -5.51 -9.22
N LEU A 270 -32.99 -5.34 -9.22
CA LEU A 270 -33.67 -4.60 -8.17
C LEU A 270 -33.63 -5.37 -6.86
N GLY A 271 -33.08 -4.75 -5.81
CA GLY A 271 -33.28 -5.22 -4.45
C GLY A 271 -34.73 -4.94 -4.07
N SER A 272 -35.56 -5.98 -4.01
CA SER A 272 -36.95 -6.01 -3.54
C SER A 272 -37.57 -4.64 -3.17
N GLY A 273 -38.36 -4.04 -4.08
CA GLY A 273 -39.07 -2.78 -3.85
C GLY A 273 -39.89 -2.36 -5.08
N PRO A 274 -41.02 -1.63 -4.90
CA PRO A 274 -41.94 -1.31 -5.99
C PRO A 274 -41.50 -0.20 -6.96
N PHE A 275 -40.32 0.42 -6.78
CA PHE A 275 -39.93 1.61 -7.55
C PHE A 275 -38.47 1.65 -8.00
N GLY A 276 -38.28 1.97 -9.28
CA GLY A 276 -37.07 2.51 -9.91
C GLY A 276 -36.04 1.52 -10.43
N THR A 277 -35.68 1.63 -11.70
CA THR A 277 -34.51 0.95 -12.29
C THR A 277 -33.37 1.94 -12.44
N TRP A 278 -32.16 1.55 -12.02
CA TRP A 278 -30.95 2.27 -12.42
C TRP A 278 -30.65 1.89 -13.87
N SER A 279 -30.72 2.88 -14.75
CA SER A 279 -30.29 2.71 -16.14
C SER A 279 -28.89 3.27 -16.30
N VAL A 280 -27.96 2.45 -16.82
CA VAL A 280 -26.57 2.84 -17.04
C VAL A 280 -26.31 2.99 -18.52
N LEU A 281 -25.60 4.05 -18.90
CA LEU A 281 -25.19 4.28 -20.28
C LEU A 281 -24.04 3.34 -20.66
N ARG A 282 -24.25 2.51 -21.67
CA ARG A 282 -23.26 1.58 -22.22
C ARG A 282 -23.00 1.89 -23.69
N SER A 283 -21.75 1.81 -24.12
CA SER A 283 -21.33 2.12 -25.50
C SER A 283 -21.23 0.91 -26.43
N GLY A 284 -21.65 -0.29 -25.99
CA GLY A 284 -21.51 -1.55 -26.74
C GLY A 284 -22.83 -2.29 -27.00
N ARG A 285 -22.76 -3.41 -27.72
CA ARG A 285 -23.90 -4.34 -27.85
C ARG A 285 -24.17 -5.03 -26.50
N PRO A 286 -25.40 -5.54 -26.26
CA PRO A 286 -25.73 -6.21 -25.01
C PRO A 286 -24.82 -7.40 -24.64
N ASP A 287 -24.24 -8.07 -25.64
CA ASP A 287 -23.36 -9.24 -25.44
C ASP A 287 -21.87 -8.89 -25.32
N ASP A 288 -21.49 -7.64 -25.61
CA ASP A 288 -20.11 -7.17 -25.48
C ASP A 288 -19.76 -7.00 -23.99
N PRO A 289 -18.51 -7.25 -23.58
CA PRO A 289 -18.10 -6.94 -22.22
C PRO A 289 -18.22 -5.43 -21.96
N ASP A 290 -18.62 -5.07 -20.74
CA ASP A 290 -18.70 -3.67 -20.32
C ASP A 290 -17.28 -3.05 -20.24
N VAL A 291 -16.27 -3.86 -19.86
CA VAL A 291 -14.85 -3.51 -19.95
C VAL A 291 -14.07 -4.71 -20.51
N VAL A 292 -13.34 -4.49 -21.61
CA VAL A 292 -12.54 -5.56 -22.24
C VAL A 292 -11.39 -5.99 -21.32
N GLU A 293 -10.64 -5.03 -20.78
CA GLU A 293 -9.57 -5.24 -19.82
C GLU A 293 -9.61 -4.17 -18.72
N LEU A 294 -9.54 -4.60 -17.47
CA LEU A 294 -9.45 -3.73 -16.29
C LEU A 294 -8.14 -4.07 -15.54
N PRO A 295 -7.06 -3.30 -15.77
CA PRO A 295 -5.77 -3.51 -15.13
C PRO A 295 -5.84 -3.61 -13.60
N ALA A 296 -4.80 -4.20 -12.99
CA ALA A 296 -4.64 -4.22 -11.54
C ALA A 296 -4.72 -2.79 -10.97
N HIS A 297 -5.44 -2.62 -9.87
CA HIS A 297 -5.61 -1.34 -9.15
C HIS A 297 -6.24 -0.21 -9.98
N SER A 298 -6.91 -0.54 -11.08
CA SER A 298 -7.61 0.43 -11.94
C SER A 298 -9.12 0.43 -11.71
N GLU A 299 -9.81 1.42 -12.28
CA GLU A 299 -11.26 1.53 -12.23
C GLU A 299 -11.88 1.92 -13.58
N ALA A 300 -13.12 1.47 -13.78
CA ALA A 300 -13.98 1.88 -14.89
C ALA A 300 -15.28 2.48 -14.35
N ARG A 301 -15.71 3.61 -14.92
CA ARG A 301 -16.87 4.38 -14.47
C ARG A 301 -17.98 4.36 -15.50
N PHE A 302 -19.21 4.11 -15.04
CA PHE A 302 -20.39 4.08 -15.89
C PHE A 302 -21.47 5.01 -15.34
N ARG A 303 -21.88 6.00 -16.14
CA ARG A 303 -22.86 7.02 -15.72
C ARG A 303 -24.26 6.41 -15.62
N VAL A 304 -24.94 6.67 -14.50
CA VAL A 304 -26.36 6.35 -14.30
C VAL A 304 -27.18 7.49 -14.89
N ILE A 305 -28.06 7.19 -15.85
CA ILE A 305 -28.82 8.17 -16.64
C ILE A 305 -30.30 8.29 -16.25
N SER A 306 -30.83 7.34 -15.47
CA SER A 306 -32.19 7.43 -14.96
C SER A 306 -32.32 6.69 -13.63
N VAL A 307 -33.01 7.34 -12.70
CA VAL A 307 -33.47 6.79 -11.43
C VAL A 307 -34.97 7.11 -11.35
N SER A 308 -35.81 6.28 -11.98
CA SER A 308 -37.25 6.53 -12.06
C SER A 308 -37.98 6.09 -10.79
N GLY A 309 -38.02 6.94 -9.76
CA GLY A 309 -38.43 6.52 -8.42
C GLY A 309 -37.21 6.00 -7.66
N ILE A 310 -37.14 6.36 -6.38
CA ILE A 310 -35.94 6.24 -5.56
C ILE A 310 -35.71 4.76 -5.20
N ALA A 311 -35.16 3.98 -6.14
CA ALA A 311 -34.49 2.74 -5.78
C ALA A 311 -33.23 3.13 -5.00
N SER A 312 -33.36 3.18 -3.68
CA SER A 312 -32.25 3.47 -2.77
C SER A 312 -31.20 2.36 -2.76
N ARG A 313 -31.50 1.19 -3.35
CA ARG A 313 -30.63 -0.01 -3.35
C ARG A 313 -30.76 -0.82 -4.64
N VAL A 314 -29.64 -1.18 -5.24
CA VAL A 314 -29.59 -2.16 -6.35
C VAL A 314 -28.56 -3.24 -6.05
N ILE A 315 -28.84 -4.47 -6.47
CA ILE A 315 -27.89 -5.58 -6.38
C ILE A 315 -27.08 -5.57 -7.67
N CYS A 316 -25.80 -5.25 -7.56
CA CYS A 316 -24.87 -5.26 -8.67
C CYS A 316 -24.02 -6.53 -8.62
N THR A 317 -24.11 -7.34 -9.66
CA THR A 317 -23.27 -8.51 -9.86
C THR A 317 -22.25 -8.19 -10.93
N VAL A 318 -20.97 -8.35 -10.63
CA VAL A 318 -19.86 -8.21 -11.58
C VAL A 318 -19.23 -9.58 -11.81
N SER A 319 -18.94 -9.90 -13.06
CA SER A 319 -18.24 -11.11 -13.48
C SER A 319 -17.05 -10.76 -14.35
N TRP A 320 -15.94 -11.48 -14.21
CA TRP A 320 -14.74 -11.29 -15.00
C TRP A 320 -14.01 -12.62 -15.18
N SER A 321 -12.98 -12.60 -16.03
CA SER A 321 -12.06 -13.71 -16.25
C SER A 321 -10.62 -13.26 -16.01
N ASP A 322 -9.78 -14.11 -15.44
CA ASP A 322 -8.33 -13.88 -15.30
C ASP A 322 -7.55 -15.21 -15.49
N GLU A 323 -6.27 -15.25 -15.12
CA GLU A 323 -5.44 -16.46 -15.25
C GLU A 323 -5.88 -17.63 -14.36
N LEU A 324 -6.73 -17.38 -13.36
CA LEU A 324 -7.31 -18.38 -12.46
C LEU A 324 -8.68 -18.87 -12.93
N GLY A 325 -9.27 -18.26 -13.95
CA GLY A 325 -10.55 -18.67 -14.53
C GLY A 325 -11.61 -17.58 -14.45
N ASP A 326 -12.87 -18.00 -14.40
CA ASP A 326 -14.02 -17.11 -14.33
C ASP A 326 -14.42 -16.84 -12.87
N HIS A 327 -14.75 -15.59 -12.57
CA HIS A 327 -15.05 -15.11 -11.22
C HIS A 327 -16.28 -14.22 -11.20
N GLN A 328 -16.86 -14.07 -10.01
CA GLN A 328 -18.04 -13.25 -9.80
C GLN A 328 -18.09 -12.69 -8.38
N ASN A 329 -18.35 -11.38 -8.27
CA ASN A 329 -18.63 -10.68 -7.02
C ASN A 329 -20.02 -10.06 -7.08
N THR A 330 -20.68 -9.94 -5.94
CA THR A 330 -22.00 -9.28 -5.83
C THR A 330 -22.00 -8.31 -4.67
N ALA A 331 -22.43 -7.07 -4.92
CA ALA A 331 -22.58 -6.05 -3.88
C ALA A 331 -23.94 -5.36 -3.97
N THR A 332 -24.43 -4.89 -2.82
CA THR A 332 -25.61 -4.01 -2.77
C THR A 332 -25.12 -2.57 -2.85
N LEU A 333 -25.38 -1.93 -3.99
CA LEU A 333 -25.10 -0.51 -4.20
C LEU A 333 -26.22 0.34 -3.61
N ARG A 334 -25.87 1.47 -3.00
CA ARG A 334 -26.82 2.40 -2.39
C ARG A 334 -26.52 3.81 -2.84
N TYR A 335 -27.56 4.59 -3.07
CA TYR A 335 -27.45 6.03 -3.28
C TYR A 335 -28.02 6.74 -2.06
N GLU A 336 -27.18 7.52 -1.39
CA GLU A 336 -27.56 8.42 -0.30
C GLU A 336 -27.42 9.85 -0.84
N PRO A 337 -28.53 10.59 -1.03
CA PRO A 337 -28.52 11.94 -1.60
C PRO A 337 -27.94 13.01 -0.68
#